data_AF-A0A5M3ZBM6-F1
#
_entry.id   AF-A0A5M3ZBM6-F1
#
_cell.length_a   1.000
_cell.length_b   1.000
_cell.length_c   1.000
_cell.angle_alpha   90.00
_cell.angle_beta   90.00
_cell.angle_gamma   90.00
#
_symmetry.space_group_name_H-M   'P 1'
#
loop_
_entity.id
_entity.type
_entity.pdbx_description
1 polymer ?
#
loop_
_entity_poly.entity_id
_entity_poly.type
_entity_poly.pdbx_seq_one_letter_code
_entity_poly.pdbx_strand_id
1 'polypeptide(L)'
;MLQNLARLDSFQQHFHLIDSNLMQFMQRLFEQSAGWEAYLGAIAIALMATLTLHRSQVGYGAPSSIAQHPDILHRAPLSMAAVSTVINMVRDICLQLNALEAIEEISRVPLPAVMCIGETALTAIWLKQADPDESHVDGRAFNLALERVRRYWVLADYYMKRLVWNEAEHLDRGMQHSVQNRMPL
;
A
#
# COMPACT_ATOMS: atom_id res chain seq x y z
N MET A 1 18.24 -16.84 24.81
CA MET A 1 18.34 -15.42 24.38
C MET A 1 19.27 -15.24 23.18
N LEU A 2 20.56 -15.61 23.25
CA LEU A 2 21.51 -15.45 22.13
C LEU A 2 21.17 -16.24 20.84
N GLN A 3 20.63 -17.46 20.95
CA GLN A 3 20.20 -18.24 19.78
C GLN A 3 18.99 -17.64 19.04
N ASN A 4 18.13 -16.89 19.75
CA ASN A 4 17.00 -16.21 19.13
C ASN A 4 17.46 -14.96 18.38
N LEU A 5 18.42 -14.21 18.93
CA LEU A 5 19.06 -13.06 18.27
C LEU A 5 19.76 -13.48 16.97
N ALA A 6 20.56 -14.54 16.98
CA ALA A 6 21.22 -15.03 15.77
C ALA A 6 20.24 -15.55 14.69
N ARG A 7 19.11 -16.17 15.08
CA ARG A 7 18.05 -16.55 14.13
C ARG A 7 17.30 -15.34 13.56
N LEU A 8 17.08 -14.32 14.38
CA LEU A 8 16.47 -13.06 13.96
C LEU A 8 17.38 -12.33 12.95
N ASP A 9 18.67 -12.20 13.23
CA ASP A 9 19.64 -11.59 12.30
C ASP A 9 19.73 -12.35 10.97
N SER A 10 19.76 -13.69 11.02
CA SER A 10 19.77 -14.53 9.82
C SER A 10 18.50 -14.38 8.98
N PHE A 11 17.32 -14.40 9.63
CA PHE A 11 16.05 -14.18 8.94
C PHE A 11 15.97 -12.77 8.34
N GLN A 12 16.50 -11.78 9.04
CA GLN A 12 16.50 -10.38 8.63
C GLN A 12 17.45 -10.09 7.47
N GLN A 13 18.65 -10.66 7.46
CA GLN A 13 19.55 -10.59 6.32
C GLN A 13 18.93 -11.28 5.10
N HIS A 14 18.29 -12.42 5.31
CA HIS A 14 17.55 -13.12 4.26
C HIS A 14 16.39 -12.28 3.73
N PHE A 15 15.71 -11.54 4.60
CA PHE A 15 14.62 -10.65 4.24
C PHE A 15 15.09 -9.46 3.39
N HIS A 16 16.15 -8.76 3.80
CA HIS A 16 16.72 -7.67 3.01
C HIS A 16 17.22 -8.13 1.63
N LEU A 17 17.76 -9.34 1.57
CA LEU A 17 18.16 -9.96 0.32
C LEU A 17 16.94 -10.26 -0.57
N ILE A 18 15.86 -10.81 0.00
CA ILE A 18 14.61 -11.06 -0.73
C ILE A 18 14.02 -9.76 -1.26
N ASP A 19 13.97 -8.72 -0.44
CA ASP A 19 13.43 -7.42 -0.81
C ASP A 19 14.25 -6.74 -1.91
N SER A 20 15.58 -6.71 -1.75
CA SER A 20 16.47 -6.18 -2.80
C SER A 20 16.35 -6.97 -4.11
N ASN A 21 16.23 -8.30 -4.02
CA ASN A 21 16.01 -9.15 -5.19
C ASN A 21 14.65 -8.91 -5.84
N LEU A 22 13.59 -8.70 -5.05
CA LEU A 22 12.27 -8.33 -5.56
C LEU A 22 12.32 -6.98 -6.27
N MET A 23 12.99 -5.97 -5.69
CA MET A 23 13.20 -4.66 -6.31
C MET A 23 13.94 -4.77 -7.65
N GLN A 24 15.02 -5.54 -7.73
CA GLN A 24 15.76 -5.76 -8.97
C GLN A 24 14.96 -6.59 -9.99
N PHE A 25 14.21 -7.58 -9.52
CA PHE A 25 13.35 -8.41 -10.36
C PHE A 25 12.19 -7.59 -10.94
N MET A 26 11.61 -6.68 -10.16
CA MET A 26 10.62 -5.71 -10.62
C MET A 26 11.15 -4.85 -11.76
N GLN A 27 12.35 -4.30 -11.57
CA GLN A 27 13.00 -3.48 -12.57
C GLN A 27 13.22 -4.26 -13.88
N ARG A 28 13.64 -5.53 -13.81
CA ARG A 28 13.84 -6.38 -14.99
C ARG A 28 12.54 -6.85 -15.66
N LEU A 29 11.51 -7.17 -14.88
CA LEU A 29 10.19 -7.53 -15.41
C LEU A 29 9.60 -6.37 -16.21
N PHE A 30 9.80 -5.15 -15.72
CA PHE A 30 9.43 -3.93 -16.42
C PHE A 30 10.11 -3.87 -17.80
N GLU A 31 11.39 -4.19 -17.88
CA GLU A 31 12.14 -4.14 -19.14
C GLU A 31 11.73 -5.22 -20.16
N GLN A 32 11.12 -6.35 -19.75
CA GLN A 32 10.98 -7.56 -20.58
C GLN A 32 9.55 -7.94 -21.01
N SER A 33 8.53 -7.24 -20.55
CA SER A 33 7.14 -7.64 -20.78
C SER A 33 6.63 -7.27 -22.18
N ALA A 34 6.00 -8.21 -22.91
CA ALA A 34 5.35 -7.95 -24.19
C ALA A 34 3.85 -7.63 -24.00
N GLY A 35 3.44 -6.41 -24.38
CA GLY A 35 2.08 -5.90 -24.19
C GLY A 35 1.87 -5.24 -22.82
N TRP A 36 1.05 -4.19 -22.76
CA TRP A 36 0.94 -3.34 -21.57
C TRP A 36 0.19 -4.02 -20.42
N GLU A 37 -0.71 -4.97 -20.69
CA GLU A 37 -1.47 -5.68 -19.64
C GLU A 37 -0.62 -6.70 -18.91
N ALA A 38 0.16 -7.50 -19.66
CA ALA A 38 1.07 -8.48 -19.07
C ALA A 38 2.10 -7.78 -18.17
N TYR A 39 2.63 -6.67 -18.69
CA TYR A 39 3.51 -5.77 -17.97
C TYR A 39 2.88 -5.18 -16.70
N LEU A 40 1.68 -4.58 -16.82
CA LEU A 40 0.98 -3.98 -15.70
C LEU A 40 0.61 -5.03 -14.64
N GLY A 41 0.22 -6.24 -15.06
CA GLY A 41 -0.05 -7.36 -14.18
C GLY A 41 1.18 -7.80 -13.41
N ALA A 42 2.32 -7.97 -14.08
CA ALA A 42 3.58 -8.36 -13.46
C ALA A 42 4.09 -7.32 -12.45
N ILE A 43 4.04 -6.04 -12.82
CA ILE A 43 4.39 -4.93 -11.93
C ILE A 43 3.49 -4.92 -10.70
N ALA A 44 2.17 -5.05 -10.91
CA ALA A 44 1.22 -5.04 -9.80
C ALA A 44 1.45 -6.18 -8.80
N ILE A 45 1.76 -7.39 -9.29
CA ILE A 45 2.08 -8.53 -8.41
C ILE A 45 3.29 -8.19 -7.54
N ALA A 46 4.33 -7.63 -8.15
CA ALA A 46 5.56 -7.40 -7.46
C ALA A 46 5.48 -6.20 -6.48
N LEU A 47 4.81 -5.12 -6.87
CA LEU A 47 4.47 -4.00 -5.96
C LEU A 47 3.61 -4.48 -4.79
N MET A 48 2.65 -5.37 -5.03
CA MET A 48 1.82 -5.95 -3.97
C MET A 48 2.62 -6.86 -3.03
N ALA A 49 3.60 -7.61 -3.55
CA ALA A 49 4.51 -8.40 -2.72
C ALA A 49 5.32 -7.49 -1.79
N THR A 50 5.96 -6.45 -2.32
CA THR A 50 6.70 -5.44 -1.52
C THR A 50 5.78 -4.76 -0.50
N LEU A 51 4.59 -4.34 -0.91
CA LEU A 51 3.61 -3.71 -0.02
C LEU A 51 3.23 -4.64 1.15
N THR A 52 2.91 -5.91 0.84
CA THR A 52 2.54 -6.92 1.84
C THR A 52 3.68 -7.18 2.82
N LEU A 53 4.90 -7.28 2.31
CA LEU A 53 6.11 -7.51 3.09
C LEU A 53 6.34 -6.37 4.10
N HIS A 54 6.34 -5.11 3.65
CA HIS A 54 6.65 -3.99 4.53
C HIS A 54 5.50 -3.58 5.45
N ARG A 55 4.23 -3.76 5.04
CA ARG A 55 3.05 -3.57 5.92
C ARG A 55 3.17 -4.33 7.24
N SER A 56 3.62 -5.58 7.17
CA SER A 56 3.79 -6.42 8.36
C SER A 56 4.82 -5.85 9.34
N GLN A 57 5.83 -5.15 8.82
CA GLN A 57 6.93 -4.60 9.62
C GLN A 57 6.61 -3.23 10.22
N VAL A 58 5.66 -2.50 9.64
CA VAL A 58 5.21 -1.20 10.14
C VAL A 58 3.96 -1.30 11.01
N GLY A 59 3.52 -2.52 11.35
CA GLY A 59 2.36 -2.75 12.23
C GLY A 59 1.00 -2.47 11.59
N TYR A 60 0.91 -2.50 10.26
CA TYR A 60 -0.36 -2.39 9.54
C TYR A 60 -1.37 -3.43 10.06
N GLY A 61 -2.53 -2.97 10.54
CA GLY A 61 -3.58 -3.83 11.10
C GLY A 61 -3.44 -4.19 12.59
N ALA A 62 -2.37 -3.81 13.28
CA ALA A 62 -2.20 -4.01 14.72
C ALA A 62 -1.31 -2.91 15.37
N PRO A 63 -1.86 -1.69 15.61
CA PRO A 63 -1.11 -0.55 16.13
C PRO A 63 -0.41 -0.80 17.48
N SER A 64 -0.96 -1.70 18.29
CA SER A 64 -0.49 -2.02 19.65
C SER A 64 0.73 -2.95 19.71
N SER A 65 1.18 -3.52 18.58
CA SER A 65 2.29 -4.48 18.55
C SER A 65 3.68 -3.85 18.37
N ILE A 66 3.75 -2.58 17.95
CA ILE A 66 4.99 -1.89 17.56
C ILE A 66 5.89 -1.62 18.80
N ALA A 67 5.31 -1.53 19.99
CA ALA A 67 6.01 -1.12 21.20
C ALA A 67 6.90 -2.19 21.86
N GLN A 68 6.94 -3.44 21.37
CA GLN A 68 7.58 -4.53 22.12
C GLN A 68 9.01 -4.86 21.73
N HIS A 69 9.57 -4.37 20.61
CA HIS A 69 10.91 -4.77 20.18
C HIS A 69 11.78 -3.56 19.75
N PRO A 70 12.91 -3.30 20.41
CA PRO A 70 13.77 -2.13 20.13
C PRO A 70 14.39 -2.14 18.73
N ASP A 71 14.57 -3.31 18.08
CA ASP A 71 15.07 -3.41 16.69
C ASP A 71 14.05 -2.97 15.63
N ILE A 72 12.75 -2.89 15.98
CA ILE A 72 11.70 -2.38 15.09
C ILE A 72 11.84 -0.87 14.90
N LEU A 73 12.35 -0.13 15.91
CA LEU A 73 12.53 1.33 15.84
C LEU A 73 13.56 1.77 14.78
N HIS A 74 14.55 0.94 14.44
CA HIS A 74 15.51 1.23 13.36
C HIS A 74 15.05 0.76 11.97
N ARG A 75 14.13 -0.21 11.89
CA ARG A 75 13.63 -0.78 10.62
C ARG A 75 12.34 -0.16 10.15
N ALA A 76 11.52 0.34 11.07
CA ALA A 76 10.31 1.08 10.77
C ALA A 76 10.57 2.22 9.76
N PRO A 77 11.64 3.03 9.86
CA PRO A 77 11.91 4.08 8.87
C PRO A 77 12.12 3.55 7.44
N LEU A 78 12.87 2.46 7.25
CA LEU A 78 13.12 1.87 5.93
C LEU A 78 11.86 1.22 5.35
N SER A 79 11.12 0.49 6.18
CA SER A 79 9.87 -0.14 5.74
C SER A 79 8.77 0.89 5.48
N MET A 80 8.72 1.98 6.25
CA MET A 80 7.85 3.12 5.98
C MET A 80 8.22 3.79 4.67
N ALA A 81 9.51 4.04 4.42
CA ALA A 81 9.97 4.57 3.15
C ALA A 81 9.59 3.66 1.97
N ALA A 82 9.77 2.35 2.10
CA ALA A 82 9.39 1.37 1.07
C ALA A 82 7.88 1.38 0.81
N VAL A 83 7.04 1.41 1.86
CA VAL A 83 5.58 1.53 1.73
C VAL A 83 5.21 2.82 1.01
N SER A 84 5.78 3.97 1.42
CA SER A 84 5.57 5.26 0.78
C SER A 84 6.00 5.26 -0.70
N THR A 85 7.13 4.62 -1.03
CA THR A 85 7.59 4.46 -2.41
C THR A 85 6.62 3.64 -3.23
N VAL A 86 6.16 2.49 -2.73
CA VAL A 86 5.17 1.67 -3.44
C VAL A 86 3.88 2.45 -3.64
N ILE A 87 3.41 3.18 -2.63
CA ILE A 87 2.21 4.02 -2.75
C ILE A 87 2.35 5.04 -3.89
N ASN A 88 3.49 5.72 -3.98
CA ASN A 88 3.75 6.67 -5.05
C ASN A 88 3.83 5.99 -6.43
N MET A 89 4.50 4.84 -6.54
CA MET A 89 4.59 4.10 -7.81
C MET A 89 3.21 3.64 -8.29
N VAL A 90 2.37 3.10 -7.41
CA VAL A 90 1.00 2.69 -7.76
C VAL A 90 0.14 3.90 -8.09
N ARG A 91 0.33 5.04 -7.42
CA ARG A 91 -0.35 6.30 -7.77
C ARG A 91 0.00 6.71 -9.19
N ASP A 92 1.27 6.65 -9.57
CA ASP A 92 1.71 7.04 -10.91
C ASP A 92 1.14 6.09 -11.98
N ILE A 93 1.04 4.78 -11.68
CA ILE A 93 0.30 3.81 -12.50
C ILE A 93 -1.19 4.20 -12.61
N CYS A 94 -1.83 4.59 -11.52
CA CYS A 94 -3.23 5.03 -11.53
C CYS A 94 -3.42 6.27 -12.40
N LEU A 95 -2.50 7.23 -12.37
CA LEU A 95 -2.56 8.42 -13.22
C LEU A 95 -2.49 8.04 -14.71
N GLN A 96 -1.62 7.10 -15.07
CA GLN A 96 -1.56 6.57 -16.44
C GLN A 96 -2.86 5.87 -16.84
N LEU A 97 -3.42 5.02 -15.97
CA LEU A 97 -4.71 4.34 -16.21
C LEU A 97 -5.87 5.33 -16.35
N ASN A 98 -5.86 6.39 -15.55
CA ASN A 98 -6.90 7.42 -15.57
C ASN A 98 -6.87 8.26 -16.85
N ALA A 99 -5.72 8.35 -17.51
CA ALA A 99 -5.53 9.03 -18.78
C ALA A 99 -5.93 8.17 -19.99
N LEU A 100 -6.17 6.86 -19.84
CA LEU A 100 -6.67 6.02 -20.93
C LEU A 100 -8.07 6.50 -21.34
N GLU A 101 -8.28 6.77 -22.62
CA GLU A 101 -9.59 7.22 -23.13
C GLU A 101 -10.46 6.06 -23.61
N ALA A 102 -9.84 4.98 -24.10
CA ALA A 102 -10.55 3.89 -24.74
C ALA A 102 -11.16 2.91 -23.71
N ILE A 103 -12.47 2.70 -23.81
CA ILE A 103 -13.23 1.75 -22.97
C ILE A 103 -12.66 0.32 -23.10
N GLU A 104 -12.21 -0.05 -24.30
CA GLU A 104 -11.61 -1.35 -24.60
C GLU A 104 -10.30 -1.57 -23.83
N GLU A 105 -9.49 -0.54 -23.64
CA GLU A 105 -8.25 -0.62 -22.83
C GLU A 105 -8.57 -0.80 -21.35
N ILE A 106 -9.58 -0.10 -20.82
CA ILE A 106 -10.00 -0.22 -19.42
C ILE A 106 -10.47 -1.65 -19.11
N SER A 107 -11.16 -2.30 -20.05
CA SER A 107 -11.63 -3.68 -19.89
C SER A 107 -10.50 -4.70 -19.81
N ARG A 108 -9.31 -4.35 -20.31
CA ARG A 108 -8.11 -5.19 -20.37
C ARG A 108 -7.19 -5.00 -19.16
N VAL A 109 -7.51 -4.07 -18.25
CA VAL A 109 -6.77 -3.92 -16.99
C VAL A 109 -6.80 -5.24 -16.21
N PRO A 110 -5.64 -5.82 -15.89
CA PRO A 110 -5.57 -7.16 -15.32
C PRO A 110 -5.95 -7.15 -13.83
N LEU A 111 -6.57 -8.23 -13.36
CA LEU A 111 -7.01 -8.38 -11.96
C LEU A 111 -5.91 -8.08 -10.92
N PRO A 112 -4.65 -8.53 -11.08
CA PRO A 112 -3.58 -8.17 -10.13
C PRO A 112 -3.37 -6.66 -9.98
N ALA A 113 -3.56 -5.88 -11.04
CA ALA A 113 -3.47 -4.42 -10.97
C ALA A 113 -4.62 -3.83 -10.16
N VAL A 114 -5.85 -4.30 -10.37
CA VAL A 114 -7.02 -3.88 -9.58
C VAL A 114 -6.81 -4.17 -8.08
N MET A 115 -6.32 -5.38 -7.77
CA MET A 115 -5.95 -5.75 -6.40
C MET A 115 -4.89 -4.82 -5.83
N CYS A 116 -3.82 -4.55 -6.59
CA CYS A 116 -2.70 -3.74 -6.12
C CYS A 116 -3.15 -2.30 -5.83
N ILE A 117 -3.98 -1.72 -6.71
CA ILE A 117 -4.53 -0.37 -6.54
C ILE A 117 -5.37 -0.29 -5.26
N GLY A 118 -6.32 -1.22 -5.09
CA GLY A 118 -7.22 -1.22 -3.94
C GLY A 118 -6.51 -1.42 -2.61
N GLU A 119 -5.58 -2.38 -2.55
CA GLU A 119 -4.75 -2.61 -1.38
C GLU A 119 -3.90 -1.37 -1.07
N THR A 120 -3.21 -0.82 -2.06
CA THR A 120 -2.38 0.37 -1.86
C THR A 120 -3.18 1.56 -1.36
N ALA A 121 -4.38 1.78 -1.88
CA ALA A 121 -5.28 2.84 -1.44
C ALA A 121 -5.63 2.71 0.05
N LEU A 122 -5.96 1.50 0.51
CA LEU A 122 -6.24 1.24 1.93
C LEU A 122 -5.00 1.51 2.80
N THR A 123 -3.80 1.19 2.31
CA THR A 123 -2.56 1.49 3.04
C THR A 123 -2.22 2.95 3.06
N ALA A 124 -2.48 3.69 1.98
CA ALA A 124 -2.30 5.13 1.96
C ALA A 124 -3.21 5.79 3.02
N ILE A 125 -4.46 5.33 3.15
CA ILE A 125 -5.37 5.82 4.20
C ILE A 125 -4.81 5.52 5.60
N TRP A 126 -4.42 4.27 5.85
CA TRP A 126 -3.83 3.89 7.14
C TRP A 126 -2.55 4.68 7.46
N LEU A 127 -1.70 4.88 6.46
CA LEU A 127 -0.45 5.61 6.63
C LEU A 127 -0.72 7.07 6.99
N LYS A 128 -1.68 7.71 6.32
CA LYS A 128 -2.15 9.05 6.65
C LYS A 128 -2.72 9.16 8.06
N GLN A 129 -3.35 8.10 8.56
CA GLN A 129 -3.88 8.03 9.92
C GLN A 129 -2.77 7.84 10.95
N ALA A 130 -1.75 7.04 10.62
CA ALA A 130 -0.62 6.75 11.50
C ALA A 130 0.35 7.94 11.60
N ASP A 131 0.53 8.68 10.49
CA ASP A 131 1.41 9.84 10.39
C ASP A 131 0.80 10.92 9.46
N PRO A 132 0.05 11.88 10.02
CA PRO A 132 -0.61 12.94 9.26
C PRO A 132 0.35 13.94 8.63
N ASP A 133 1.56 14.10 9.19
CA ASP A 133 2.53 15.12 8.79
C ASP A 133 3.42 14.63 7.62
N GLU A 134 3.66 13.32 7.50
CA GLU A 134 4.45 12.73 6.40
C GLU A 134 3.61 12.27 5.19
N SER A 135 2.30 12.08 5.34
CA SER A 135 1.46 11.53 4.27
C SER A 135 0.97 12.57 3.26
N HIS A 136 1.78 12.85 2.23
CA HIS A 136 1.39 13.67 1.07
C HIS A 136 0.60 12.92 -0.02
N VAL A 137 0.12 11.70 0.25
CA VAL A 137 -0.49 10.86 -0.79
C VAL A 137 -1.93 11.31 -1.09
N ASP A 138 -2.13 11.88 -2.28
CA ASP A 138 -3.47 12.17 -2.81
C ASP A 138 -4.19 10.87 -3.21
N GLY A 139 -5.19 10.48 -2.41
CA GLY A 139 -6.01 9.29 -2.63
C GLY A 139 -6.91 9.35 -3.88
N ARG A 140 -7.07 10.53 -4.49
CA ARG A 140 -7.96 10.75 -5.64
C ARG A 140 -7.59 9.89 -6.86
N ALA A 141 -6.29 9.70 -7.11
CA ALA A 141 -5.84 8.89 -8.24
C ALA A 141 -6.32 7.44 -8.13
N PHE A 142 -6.25 6.84 -6.93
CA PHE A 142 -6.73 5.49 -6.68
C PHE A 142 -8.25 5.37 -6.84
N ASN A 143 -8.99 6.32 -6.26
CA ASN A 143 -10.45 6.34 -6.35
C ASN A 143 -10.94 6.42 -7.80
N LEU A 144 -10.33 7.29 -8.61
CA LEU A 144 -10.69 7.43 -10.02
C LEU A 144 -10.35 6.15 -10.80
N ALA A 145 -9.18 5.56 -10.56
CA ALA A 145 -8.77 4.34 -11.25
C ALA A 145 -9.71 3.16 -10.94
N LEU A 146 -10.08 2.99 -9.66
CA LEU A 146 -11.04 1.98 -9.22
C LEU A 146 -12.43 2.20 -9.82
N GLU A 147 -12.92 3.45 -9.84
CA GLU A 147 -14.22 3.78 -10.44
C GLU A 147 -14.25 3.42 -11.95
N ARG A 148 -13.18 3.71 -12.68
CA ARG A 148 -13.08 3.39 -14.12
C ARG A 148 -13.19 1.89 -14.39
N VAL A 149 -12.51 1.07 -13.57
CA VAL A 149 -12.46 -0.38 -13.77
C VAL A 149 -13.62 -1.12 -13.08
N ARG A 150 -14.45 -0.42 -12.28
CA ARG A 150 -15.55 -0.98 -11.49
C ARG A 150 -16.56 -1.79 -12.30
N ARG A 151 -16.84 -1.37 -13.54
CA ARG A 151 -17.79 -2.06 -14.41
C ARG A 151 -17.30 -3.43 -14.89
N TYR A 152 -15.99 -3.67 -14.84
CA TYR A 152 -15.35 -4.91 -15.29
C TYR A 152 -14.91 -5.79 -14.14
N TRP A 153 -14.63 -5.19 -12.97
CA TRP A 153 -14.14 -5.88 -11.81
C TRP A 153 -14.98 -5.57 -10.57
N VAL A 154 -15.79 -6.55 -10.14
CA VAL A 154 -16.55 -6.50 -8.88
C VAL A 154 -15.64 -6.18 -7.68
N LEU A 155 -14.39 -6.63 -7.75
CA LEU A 155 -13.40 -6.35 -6.72
C LEU A 155 -13.09 -4.85 -6.56
N ALA A 156 -13.16 -4.06 -7.63
CA ALA A 156 -12.98 -2.62 -7.51
C ALA A 156 -14.12 -1.95 -6.73
N ASP A 157 -15.37 -2.41 -6.92
CA ASP A 157 -16.52 -1.96 -6.13
C ASP A 157 -16.34 -2.28 -4.65
N TYR A 158 -15.82 -3.47 -4.33
CA TYR A 158 -15.46 -3.84 -2.96
C TYR A 158 -14.45 -2.87 -2.34
N TYR A 159 -13.37 -2.54 -3.05
CA TYR A 159 -12.37 -1.60 -2.54
C TYR A 159 -12.94 -0.20 -2.34
N MET A 160 -13.73 0.31 -3.29
CA MET A 160 -14.35 1.63 -3.16
C MET A 160 -15.24 1.74 -1.92
N LYS A 161 -16.10 0.73 -1.68
CA LYS A 161 -16.93 0.68 -0.47
C LYS A 161 -16.08 0.69 0.81
N ARG A 162 -14.98 -0.06 0.80
CA ARG A 162 -14.07 -0.15 1.95
C ARG A 162 -13.30 1.15 2.19
N LEU A 163 -12.93 1.89 1.14
CA LEU A 163 -12.29 3.21 1.26
C LEU A 163 -13.24 4.20 1.95
N VAL A 164 -14.50 4.27 1.50
CA VAL A 164 -15.53 5.14 2.10
C VAL A 164 -15.75 4.81 3.59
N TRP A 165 -15.79 3.52 3.94
CA TRP A 165 -15.96 3.12 5.34
C TRP A 165 -14.78 3.54 6.22
N ASN A 166 -13.54 3.39 5.74
CA ASN A 166 -12.34 3.78 6.52
C ASN A 166 -12.23 5.31 6.69
N GLU A 167 -12.65 6.09 5.70
CA GLU A 167 -12.71 7.56 5.81
C GLU A 167 -13.77 7.98 6.85
N ALA A 168 -14.94 7.33 6.85
CA ALA A 168 -16.02 7.62 7.80
C ALA A 168 -15.68 7.25 9.25
N GLU A 169 -15.09 6.07 9.49
CA GLU A 169 -14.66 5.66 10.83
C GLU A 169 -13.63 6.62 11.44
N HIS A 170 -12.77 7.22 10.62
CA HIS A 170 -11.80 8.20 11.10
C HIS A 170 -12.47 9.51 11.53
N LEU A 171 -13.40 10.03 10.73
CA LEU A 171 -14.12 11.28 11.07
C LEU A 171 -14.85 11.15 12.41
N ASP A 172 -15.45 9.99 12.68
CA ASP A 172 -16.14 9.73 13.94
C ASP A 172 -15.18 9.68 15.15
N ARG A 173 -14.02 9.02 15.03
CA ARG A 173 -12.97 9.03 16.08
C ARG A 173 -12.36 10.42 16.30
N GLY A 174 -12.17 11.20 15.23
CA GLY A 174 -11.68 12.58 15.31
C GLY A 174 -12.63 13.49 16.06
N MET A 175 -13.94 13.34 15.83
CA MET A 175 -14.97 14.05 16.59
C MET A 175 -14.97 13.66 18.07
N GLN A 176 -14.85 12.38 18.41
CA GLN A 176 -14.83 11.91 19.80
C GLN A 176 -13.64 12.48 20.60
N HIS A 177 -12.44 12.51 20.02
CA HIS A 177 -11.27 13.13 20.66
C HIS A 177 -11.40 14.65 20.83
N SER A 178 -12.05 15.33 19.88
CA SER A 178 -12.28 16.79 19.98
C SER A 178 -13.28 17.17 21.07
N VAL A 179 -14.24 16.29 21.37
CA VAL A 179 -15.25 16.48 22.42
C VAL A 179 -14.65 16.22 23.81
N GLN A 180 -13.76 15.23 23.94
CA GLN A 180 -13.05 14.95 25.20
C GLN A 180 -12.08 16.07 25.63
N ASN A 181 -11.48 16.80 24.67
CA ASN A 181 -10.62 17.94 24.96
C ASN A 181 -11.37 19.27 25.19
N ARG A 182 -12.71 19.27 25.21
CA ARG A 182 -13.55 20.46 25.49
C ARG A 182 -14.38 20.33 26.78
N MET A 183 -13.87 19.62 27.80
CA MET A 183 -14.38 19.82 29.16
C MET A 183 -13.46 20.79 29.91
N PRO A 184 -13.89 22.03 30.19
CA PRO A 184 -13.17 22.90 31.11
C PRO A 184 -13.32 22.36 32.54
N LEU A 185 -12.22 22.36 33.29
CA LEU A 185 -12.22 22.26 34.75
C LEU A 185 -12.90 23.48 35.38
#